data_AF-A0A6H9YR96-F1
#
_entry.id   AF-A0A6H9YR96-F1
#
_cell.length_a   1.000
_cell.length_b   1.000
_cell.length_c   1.000
_cell.angle_alpha   90.00
_cell.angle_beta   90.00
_cell.angle_gamma   90.00
#
_symmetry.space_group_name_H-M   'P 1'
#
loop_
_entity.id
_entity.type
_entity.pdbx_description
1 polymer ?
#
loop_
_entity_poly.entity_id
_entity_poly.type
_entity_poly.pdbx_seq_one_letter_code
_entity_poly.pdbx_strand_id
1 'polypeptide(L)'
;MPDLTREQLVEAFGDQVRRFDALPDGVTHEETRRFLIDVGLPENLRDNFLYLPHFTPLPERYAEVGDWTWDMPGDAASWYVLGGFFGGDVAVNGTDGRVFFLPEWDEPPQPLHSGVDSLAYFMYVFQRDRYYYSQGYAKTVEDDPGDPREEIDVFVDTARRIATELMEVDSTPFTVDALPPFTHGDMDAEPFPDDFAGPWTLAFEDIAGGMWSS
;
A
#
# COMPACT_ATOMS: atom_id res chain seq x y z
N MET A 1 3.38 -14.49 -4.68
CA MET A 1 2.77 -13.32 -5.34
C MET A 1 1.81 -13.77 -6.43
N PRO A 2 0.53 -13.36 -6.36
CA PRO A 2 -0.47 -13.61 -7.40
C PRO A 2 -0.08 -12.96 -8.73
N ASP A 3 -0.50 -13.56 -9.84
CA ASP A 3 -0.28 -12.99 -11.18
C ASP A 3 -1.24 -11.81 -11.38
N LEU A 4 -0.71 -10.59 -11.30
CA LEU A 4 -1.47 -9.36 -11.46
C LEU A 4 -1.34 -8.85 -12.89
N THR A 5 -2.45 -8.83 -13.60
CA THR A 5 -2.50 -8.41 -15.01
C THR A 5 -2.81 -6.93 -15.15
N ARG A 6 -2.44 -6.37 -16.30
CA ARG A 6 -2.80 -5.00 -16.67
C ARG A 6 -4.31 -4.81 -16.71
N GLU A 7 -5.03 -5.80 -17.24
CA GLU A 7 -6.48 -5.76 -17.38
C GLU A 7 -7.16 -5.59 -16.01
N GLN A 8 -6.70 -6.31 -14.98
CA GLN A 8 -7.19 -6.16 -13.62
C GLN A 8 -6.93 -4.76 -13.05
N LEU A 9 -5.73 -4.22 -13.26
CA LEU A 9 -5.41 -2.87 -12.81
C LEU A 9 -6.26 -1.81 -13.53
N VAL A 10 -6.43 -1.94 -14.84
CA VAL A 10 -7.25 -1.00 -15.63
C VAL A 10 -8.73 -1.12 -15.28
N GLU A 11 -9.23 -2.31 -14.96
CA GLU A 11 -10.59 -2.49 -14.46
C GLU A 11 -10.81 -1.79 -13.11
N ALA A 12 -9.82 -1.88 -12.20
CA ALA A 12 -9.91 -1.30 -10.87
C ALA A 12 -9.65 0.22 -10.83
N PHE A 13 -8.70 0.72 -11.63
CA PHE A 13 -8.19 2.10 -11.57
C PHE A 13 -8.45 2.93 -12.84
N GLY A 14 -8.95 2.33 -13.91
CA GLY A 14 -9.20 3.03 -15.17
C GLY A 14 -7.92 3.48 -15.87
N ASP A 15 -7.85 4.77 -16.20
CA ASP A 15 -6.73 5.39 -16.91
C ASP A 15 -5.54 5.74 -16.00
N GLN A 16 -5.69 5.60 -14.68
CA GLN A 16 -4.66 5.87 -13.68
C GLN A 16 -3.63 4.74 -13.53
N VAL A 17 -3.41 3.94 -14.57
CA VAL A 17 -2.39 2.87 -14.58
C VAL A 17 -1.26 3.30 -15.52
N ARG A 18 -0.14 3.72 -14.93
CA ARG A 18 1.02 4.23 -15.66
C ARG A 18 1.98 3.11 -16.04
N ARG A 19 2.32 3.04 -17.33
CA ARG A 19 3.41 2.22 -17.85
C ARG A 19 4.59 3.10 -18.25
N PHE A 20 5.76 2.49 -18.29
CA PHE A 20 7.00 3.17 -18.66
C PHE A 20 7.46 2.69 -20.03
N ASP A 21 7.57 3.61 -20.99
CA ASP A 21 8.07 3.28 -22.34
C ASP A 21 9.58 2.95 -22.32
N ALA A 22 10.31 3.56 -21.39
CA ALA A 22 11.71 3.29 -21.14
C ALA A 22 12.00 3.48 -19.65
N LEU A 23 12.92 2.66 -19.13
CA LEU A 23 13.40 2.74 -17.75
C LEU A 23 14.87 3.16 -17.75
N PRO A 24 15.31 3.93 -16.74
CA PRO A 24 16.72 4.25 -16.54
C PRO A 24 17.61 3.00 -16.48
N ASP A 25 18.88 3.15 -16.85
CA ASP A 25 19.87 2.07 -16.84
C ASP A 25 20.10 1.47 -15.44
N GLY A 26 19.86 2.25 -14.38
CA GLY A 26 19.98 1.81 -12.98
C GLY A 26 18.88 0.85 -12.52
N VAL A 27 17.78 0.71 -13.29
CA VAL A 27 16.75 -0.30 -13.03
C VAL A 27 17.15 -1.60 -13.73
N THR A 28 17.97 -2.43 -13.08
CA THR A 28 18.50 -3.67 -13.66
C THR A 28 17.72 -4.92 -13.26
N HIS A 29 16.89 -4.85 -12.22
CA HIS A 29 16.06 -5.96 -11.78
C HIS A 29 15.00 -6.34 -12.83
N GLU A 30 15.15 -7.52 -13.45
CA GLU A 30 14.36 -7.91 -14.63
C GLU A 30 12.86 -7.94 -14.37
N GLU A 31 12.44 -8.42 -13.20
CA GLU A 31 11.03 -8.56 -12.83
C GLU A 31 10.38 -7.18 -12.65
N THR A 32 11.07 -6.26 -11.98
CA THR A 32 10.65 -4.85 -11.84
C THR A 32 10.53 -4.19 -13.21
N ARG A 33 11.53 -4.38 -14.10
CA ARG A 33 11.49 -3.81 -15.46
C ARG A 33 10.27 -4.30 -16.23
N ARG A 34 10.06 -5.62 -16.25
CA ARG A 34 8.96 -6.26 -16.94
C ARG A 34 7.62 -5.75 -16.41
N PHE A 35 7.45 -5.70 -15.10
CA PHE A 35 6.20 -5.23 -14.49
C PHE A 35 5.89 -3.77 -14.86
N LEU A 36 6.87 -2.86 -14.74
CA LEU A 36 6.69 -1.44 -15.04
C LEU A 36 6.38 -1.16 -16.53
N ILE A 37 6.92 -1.98 -17.45
CA ILE A 37 6.73 -1.81 -18.90
C ILE A 37 5.43 -2.48 -19.37
N ASP A 38 5.19 -3.72 -18.94
CA ASP A 38 4.12 -4.56 -19.48
C ASP A 38 2.80 -4.37 -18.73
N VAL A 39 2.85 -4.24 -17.40
CA VAL A 39 1.67 -4.16 -16.52
C VAL A 39 1.40 -2.70 -16.11
N GLY A 40 2.39 -2.05 -15.52
CA GLY A 40 2.32 -0.69 -15.00
C GLY A 40 1.96 -0.60 -13.51
N LEU A 41 1.98 0.61 -12.97
CA LEU A 41 1.62 0.93 -11.58
C LEU A 41 0.38 1.80 -11.53
N PRO A 42 -0.56 1.55 -10.60
CA PRO A 42 -1.59 2.52 -10.28
C PRO A 42 -0.94 3.82 -9.76
N GLU A 43 -1.40 4.97 -10.24
CA GLU A 43 -0.83 6.27 -9.85
C GLU A 43 -1.40 6.78 -8.53
N ASN A 44 -2.63 6.41 -8.17
CA ASN A 44 -3.29 6.95 -6.99
C ASN A 44 -4.06 5.85 -6.25
N LEU A 45 -3.99 5.89 -4.92
CA LEU A 45 -4.88 5.16 -4.02
C LEU A 45 -5.45 6.15 -3.01
N ARG A 46 -6.78 6.06 -2.83
CA ARG A 46 -7.58 6.76 -1.81
C ARG A 46 -7.14 8.20 -1.52
N ASP A 47 -7.62 9.16 -2.32
CA ASP A 47 -7.43 10.60 -2.09
C ASP A 47 -5.97 11.02 -1.83
N ASN A 48 -5.01 10.37 -2.50
CA ASN A 48 -3.56 10.54 -2.33
C ASN A 48 -2.97 9.98 -1.03
N PHE A 49 -3.62 9.04 -0.37
CA PHE A 49 -2.98 8.24 0.68
C PHE A 49 -1.68 7.60 0.15
N LEU A 50 -1.74 7.15 -1.11
CA LEU A 50 -0.56 6.83 -1.91
C LEU A 50 -0.73 7.48 -3.29
N TYR A 51 0.29 8.22 -3.72
CA TYR A 51 0.31 8.90 -5.00
C TYR A 51 1.69 8.78 -5.65
N LEU A 52 1.76 8.11 -6.80
CA LEU A 52 2.98 7.68 -7.47
C LEU A 52 3.18 8.35 -8.85
N PRO A 53 3.22 9.70 -8.96
CA PRO A 53 3.36 10.38 -10.24
C PRO A 53 4.81 10.45 -10.76
N HIS A 54 5.80 10.10 -9.94
CA HIS A 54 7.21 10.38 -10.17
C HIS A 54 8.01 9.12 -10.49
N PHE A 55 9.22 9.32 -11.00
CA PHE A 55 10.21 8.26 -11.18
C PHE A 55 11.58 8.93 -11.19
N THR A 56 11.93 9.54 -10.05
CA THR A 56 13.07 10.45 -9.92
C THR A 56 14.20 9.76 -9.17
N PRO A 57 15.46 9.82 -9.61
CA PRO A 57 16.58 9.26 -8.85
C PRO A 57 16.61 9.81 -7.42
N LEU A 58 16.84 8.93 -6.43
CA LEU A 58 16.86 9.33 -5.03
C LEU A 58 17.85 10.47 -4.73
N PRO A 59 19.09 10.51 -5.28
CA PRO A 59 20.00 11.63 -5.03
C PRO A 59 19.49 12.98 -5.52
N GLU A 60 18.71 13.00 -6.60
CA GLU A 60 18.10 14.23 -7.12
C GLU A 60 16.99 14.70 -6.18
N ARG A 61 16.08 13.80 -5.81
CA ARG A 61 15.05 14.07 -4.80
C ARG A 61 15.66 14.49 -3.47
N TYR A 62 16.78 13.89 -3.10
CA TYR A 62 17.48 14.18 -1.86
C TYR A 62 17.97 15.64 -1.84
N ALA A 63 18.58 16.09 -2.93
CA ALA A 63 19.07 17.44 -3.10
C ALA A 63 17.95 18.50 -3.20
N GLU A 64 16.77 18.14 -3.74
CA GLU A 64 15.62 19.04 -3.84
C GLU A 64 15.02 19.41 -2.48
N VAL A 65 14.89 18.44 -1.58
CA VAL A 65 14.31 18.65 -0.25
C VAL A 65 15.31 19.33 0.69
N GLY A 66 16.59 18.97 0.62
CA GLY A 66 17.69 19.68 1.31
C GLY A 66 17.83 19.43 2.82
N ASP A 67 16.76 19.03 3.52
CA ASP A 67 16.71 18.83 4.98
C ASP A 67 16.31 17.40 5.38
N TRP A 68 16.94 16.37 4.79
CA TRP A 68 16.72 14.99 5.23
C TRP A 68 17.35 14.72 6.59
N THR A 69 16.64 13.93 7.38
CA THR A 69 17.00 13.57 8.75
C THR A 69 17.87 12.32 8.84
N TRP A 70 17.93 11.51 7.77
CA TRP A 70 18.65 10.24 7.72
C TRP A 70 19.75 10.21 6.65
N ASP A 71 20.76 9.38 6.85
CA ASP A 71 21.87 9.22 5.91
C ASP A 71 21.46 8.51 4.62
N MET A 72 21.81 9.10 3.48
CA MET A 72 21.53 8.50 2.16
C MET A 72 22.14 7.09 2.03
N PRO A 73 21.36 6.08 1.57
CA PRO A 73 21.86 4.74 1.32
C PRO A 73 23.10 4.72 0.40
N GLY A 74 24.06 3.84 0.68
CA GLY A 74 25.30 3.76 -0.09
C GLY A 74 25.11 3.41 -1.57
N ASP A 75 23.98 2.79 -1.91
CA ASP A 75 23.56 2.41 -3.26
C ASP A 75 22.44 3.31 -3.83
N ALA A 76 22.18 4.48 -3.22
CA ALA A 76 21.08 5.38 -3.58
C ALA A 76 21.04 5.79 -5.07
N ALA A 77 22.16 5.75 -5.79
CA ALA A 77 22.20 5.99 -7.23
C ALA A 77 21.35 4.99 -8.04
N SER A 78 21.01 3.84 -7.46
CA SER A 78 20.12 2.83 -8.07
C SER A 78 18.68 2.95 -7.59
N TRP A 79 18.37 3.91 -6.70
CA TRP A 79 17.04 4.07 -6.12
C TRP A 79 16.25 5.14 -6.86
N TYR A 80 14.95 4.91 -7.04
CA TYR A 80 14.04 5.81 -7.76
C TYR A 80 12.79 6.06 -6.93
N VAL A 81 12.52 7.32 -6.63
CA VAL A 81 11.32 7.78 -5.93
C VAL A 81 10.13 7.75 -6.87
N LEU A 82 9.14 6.96 -6.50
CA LEU A 82 7.90 6.72 -7.23
C LEU A 82 6.86 7.81 -6.94
N GLY A 83 6.88 8.38 -5.72
CA GLY A 83 5.97 9.43 -5.29
C GLY A 83 5.80 9.47 -3.77
N GLY A 84 4.66 9.99 -3.31
CA GLY A 84 4.34 10.16 -1.91
C GLY A 84 3.45 9.05 -1.35
N PHE A 85 3.68 8.72 -0.09
CA PHE A 85 2.86 7.90 0.78
C PHE A 85 2.48 8.76 1.99
N PHE A 86 1.39 8.46 2.68
CA PHE A 86 1.07 9.15 3.92
C PHE A 86 2.28 9.16 4.90
N GLY A 87 2.85 10.34 5.16
CA GLY A 87 4.00 10.51 6.05
C GLY A 87 5.39 10.36 5.41
N GLY A 88 5.50 10.20 4.09
CA GLY A 88 6.80 10.06 3.43
C GLY A 88 6.77 9.87 1.91
N ASP A 89 7.93 9.54 1.34
CA ASP A 89 8.04 9.16 -0.06
C ASP A 89 8.13 7.62 -0.20
N VAL A 90 7.87 7.10 -1.39
CA VAL A 90 8.09 5.69 -1.76
C VAL A 90 9.20 5.63 -2.79
N ALA A 91 10.16 4.73 -2.59
CA ALA A 91 11.22 4.48 -3.55
C ALA A 91 11.35 2.99 -3.87
N VAL A 92 11.76 2.70 -5.10
CA VAL A 92 12.18 1.36 -5.52
C VAL A 92 13.70 1.33 -5.68
N ASN A 93 14.36 0.29 -5.17
CA ASN A 93 15.73 -0.01 -5.53
C ASN A 93 15.73 -0.75 -6.88
N GLY A 94 16.27 -0.11 -7.91
CA GLY A 94 16.33 -0.64 -9.26
C GLY A 94 17.18 -1.89 -9.42
N THR A 95 18.05 -2.22 -8.47
CA THR A 95 18.95 -3.39 -8.55
C THR A 95 18.32 -4.69 -8.05
N ASP A 96 17.51 -4.63 -7.00
CA ASP A 96 16.89 -5.80 -6.38
C ASP A 96 15.35 -5.76 -6.35
N GLY A 97 14.76 -4.67 -6.86
CA GLY A 97 13.32 -4.49 -7.00
C GLY A 97 12.58 -4.14 -5.72
N ARG A 98 13.24 -4.13 -4.56
CA ARG A 98 12.59 -3.85 -3.27
C ARG A 98 12.05 -2.43 -3.21
N VAL A 99 10.92 -2.28 -2.53
CA VAL A 99 10.26 -0.98 -2.33
C VAL A 99 10.44 -0.58 -0.89
N PHE A 100 10.76 0.69 -0.68
CA PHE A 100 11.03 1.30 0.61
C PHE A 100 10.12 2.50 0.84
N PHE A 101 9.71 2.65 2.09
CA PHE A 101 9.13 3.87 2.62
C PHE A 101 10.26 4.78 3.11
N LEU A 102 10.20 6.04 2.70
CA LEU A 102 11.15 7.09 3.05
C LEU A 102 10.43 8.05 4.00
N PRO A 103 10.51 7.84 5.33
CA PRO A 103 9.80 8.68 6.28
C PRO A 103 10.27 10.14 6.21
N GLU A 104 9.34 11.06 6.45
CA GLU A 104 9.62 12.50 6.64
C GLU A 104 10.26 12.81 8.00
N TRP A 105 10.23 11.86 8.94
CA TRP A 105 10.79 12.00 10.28
C TRP A 105 12.19 11.38 10.41
N ASP A 106 12.79 11.48 11.60
CA ASP A 106 14.17 11.05 11.89
C ASP A 106 14.31 9.53 12.03
N GLU A 107 13.99 8.82 10.95
CA GLU A 107 14.17 7.37 10.82
C GLU A 107 14.72 7.01 9.45
N PRO A 108 15.54 5.96 9.34
CA PRO A 108 16.06 5.51 8.05
C PRO A 108 14.96 4.92 7.16
N PRO A 109 15.21 4.79 5.84
CA PRO A 109 14.32 4.09 4.92
C PRO A 109 13.91 2.70 5.46
N GLN A 110 12.59 2.43 5.43
CA GLN A 110 12.01 1.19 5.94
C GLN A 110 11.57 0.30 4.77
N PRO A 111 11.75 -1.03 4.82
CA PRO A 111 11.17 -1.93 3.83
C PRO A 111 9.64 -1.77 3.79
N LEU A 112 9.09 -1.58 2.59
CA LEU A 112 7.64 -1.41 2.39
C LEU A 112 7.06 -2.61 1.64
N HIS A 113 7.69 -3.02 0.53
CA HIS A 113 7.29 -4.24 -0.20
C HIS A 113 8.48 -4.99 -0.75
N SER A 114 8.29 -6.29 -0.96
CA SER A 114 9.27 -7.15 -1.62
C SER A 114 9.52 -6.76 -3.09
N GLY A 115 8.56 -6.05 -3.72
CA GLY A 115 8.58 -5.70 -5.14
C GLY A 115 7.51 -4.68 -5.53
N VAL A 116 7.64 -4.09 -6.72
CA VAL A 116 6.68 -3.13 -7.28
C VAL A 116 5.34 -3.78 -7.66
N ASP A 117 5.36 -5.06 -7.99
CA ASP A 117 4.20 -5.90 -8.23
C ASP A 117 3.41 -6.18 -6.94
N SER A 118 4.12 -6.43 -5.83
CA SER A 118 3.50 -6.50 -4.51
C SER A 118 2.84 -5.18 -4.11
N LEU A 119 3.54 -4.05 -4.27
CA LEU A 119 2.97 -2.71 -4.06
C LEU A 119 1.68 -2.51 -4.89
N ALA A 120 1.72 -2.84 -6.18
CA ALA A 120 0.56 -2.75 -7.06
C ALA A 120 -0.58 -3.68 -6.62
N TYR A 121 -0.26 -4.87 -6.14
CA TYR A 121 -1.26 -5.82 -5.62
C TYR A 121 -1.95 -5.30 -4.38
N PHE A 122 -1.21 -4.66 -3.45
CA PHE A 122 -1.80 -4.00 -2.28
C PHE A 122 -2.80 -2.93 -2.70
N MET A 123 -2.39 -2.02 -3.58
CA MET A 123 -3.27 -1.00 -4.13
C MET A 123 -4.52 -1.63 -4.78
N TYR A 124 -4.32 -2.68 -5.59
CA TYR A 124 -5.40 -3.40 -6.24
C TYR A 124 -6.39 -4.01 -5.25
N VAL A 125 -5.95 -4.68 -4.18
CA VAL A 125 -6.86 -5.29 -3.21
C VAL A 125 -7.69 -4.23 -2.49
N PHE A 126 -7.09 -3.11 -2.06
CA PHE A 126 -7.85 -2.01 -1.48
C PHE A 126 -8.92 -1.53 -2.47
N GLN A 127 -8.53 -1.19 -3.70
CA GLN A 127 -9.46 -0.69 -4.71
C GLN A 127 -10.56 -1.71 -5.09
N ARG A 128 -10.20 -2.98 -5.28
CA ARG A 128 -11.11 -4.09 -5.59
C ARG A 128 -12.17 -4.28 -4.51
N ASP A 129 -11.76 -4.16 -3.24
CA ASP A 129 -12.63 -4.45 -2.10
C ASP A 129 -13.36 -3.21 -1.58
N ARG A 130 -13.23 -2.06 -2.24
CA ARG A 130 -13.87 -0.79 -1.85
C ARG A 130 -15.35 -0.91 -1.56
N TYR A 131 -16.05 -1.77 -2.29
CA TYR A 131 -17.46 -2.02 -2.03
C TYR A 131 -17.72 -2.58 -0.61
N TYR A 132 -16.87 -3.49 -0.14
CA TYR A 132 -17.08 -4.21 1.14
C TYR A 132 -16.79 -3.37 2.37
N TYR A 133 -15.98 -2.32 2.25
CA TYR A 133 -15.80 -1.34 3.32
C TYR A 133 -16.55 -0.03 3.06
N SER A 134 -17.57 -0.05 2.19
CA SER A 134 -18.42 1.11 1.93
C SER A 134 -19.58 1.24 2.93
N GLN A 135 -20.01 2.48 3.14
CA GLN A 135 -21.24 2.79 3.89
C GLN A 135 -22.47 2.04 3.37
N GLY A 136 -22.56 1.87 2.05
CA GLY A 136 -23.67 1.19 1.41
C GLY A 136 -23.73 -0.29 1.79
N TYR A 137 -22.60 -0.98 1.76
CA TYR A 137 -22.55 -2.39 2.13
C TYR A 137 -22.75 -2.60 3.64
N ALA A 138 -22.13 -1.76 4.47
CA ALA A 138 -22.29 -1.89 5.92
C ALA A 138 -23.76 -1.75 6.36
N LYS A 139 -24.51 -0.82 5.77
CA LYS A 139 -25.96 -0.70 5.99
C LYS A 139 -26.76 -1.92 5.55
N THR A 140 -26.38 -2.56 4.44
CA THR A 140 -27.07 -3.79 4.01
C THR A 140 -26.90 -4.94 4.99
N VAL A 141 -25.79 -4.96 5.73
CA VAL A 141 -25.56 -5.94 6.80
C VAL A 141 -26.33 -5.56 8.06
N GLU A 142 -26.25 -4.30 8.50
CA GLU A 142 -26.98 -3.82 9.69
C GLU A 142 -28.51 -3.99 9.54
N ASP A 143 -29.05 -3.81 8.34
CA ASP A 143 -30.48 -3.97 8.05
C ASP A 143 -30.92 -5.45 7.96
N ASP A 144 -30.00 -6.42 7.93
CA ASP A 144 -30.34 -7.85 7.90
C ASP A 144 -30.62 -8.38 9.31
N PRO A 145 -31.88 -8.70 9.67
CA PRO A 145 -32.20 -9.22 11.00
C PRO A 145 -31.60 -10.60 11.31
N GLY A 146 -31.04 -11.29 10.31
CA GLY A 146 -30.32 -12.55 10.45
C GLY A 146 -28.82 -12.39 10.72
N ASP A 147 -28.27 -11.17 10.57
CA ASP A 147 -26.86 -10.88 10.80
C ASP A 147 -26.71 -10.13 12.14
N PRO A 148 -25.92 -10.66 13.10
CA PRO A 148 -25.74 -10.00 14.39
C PRO A 148 -24.76 -8.82 14.35
N ARG A 149 -24.09 -8.58 13.21
CA ARG A 149 -23.03 -7.58 13.09
C ARG A 149 -23.60 -6.16 13.01
N GLU A 150 -22.93 -5.24 13.70
CA GLU A 150 -23.15 -3.81 13.53
C GLU A 150 -22.31 -3.26 12.36
N GLU A 151 -22.57 -2.01 11.95
CA GLU A 151 -21.81 -1.33 10.88
C GLU A 151 -20.29 -1.40 11.12
N ILE A 152 -19.85 -1.18 12.36
CA ILE A 152 -18.43 -1.21 12.71
C ILE A 152 -17.80 -2.60 12.55
N ASP A 153 -18.55 -3.66 12.84
CA ASP A 153 -18.06 -5.04 12.67
C ASP A 153 -17.78 -5.34 11.19
N VAL A 154 -18.57 -4.78 10.27
CA VAL A 154 -18.35 -4.93 8.82
C VAL A 154 -17.03 -4.33 8.38
N PHE A 155 -16.71 -3.14 8.88
CA PHE A 155 -15.47 -2.44 8.59
C PHE A 155 -14.26 -3.20 9.15
N VAL A 156 -14.33 -3.62 10.42
CA VAL A 156 -13.25 -4.41 11.05
C VAL A 156 -13.07 -5.75 10.34
N ASP A 157 -14.15 -6.49 10.06
CA ASP A 157 -14.11 -7.76 9.33
C ASP A 157 -13.45 -7.58 7.96
N THR A 158 -13.78 -6.49 7.25
CA THR A 158 -13.22 -6.21 5.93
C THR A 158 -11.74 -5.84 6.02
N ALA A 159 -11.35 -4.97 6.95
CA ALA A 159 -9.94 -4.62 7.17
C ALA A 159 -9.10 -5.87 7.49
N ARG A 160 -9.60 -6.75 8.37
CA ARG A 160 -8.92 -7.99 8.76
C ARG A 160 -8.83 -8.99 7.62
N ARG A 161 -9.88 -9.11 6.80
CA ARG A 161 -9.87 -9.96 5.60
C ARG A 161 -8.81 -9.47 4.60
N ILE A 162 -8.77 -8.17 4.32
CA ILE A 162 -7.75 -7.56 3.45
C ILE A 162 -6.36 -7.77 4.03
N ALA A 163 -6.15 -7.49 5.33
CA ALA A 163 -4.86 -7.65 5.99
C ALA A 163 -4.35 -9.10 5.93
N THR A 164 -5.25 -10.07 6.12
CA THR A 164 -4.90 -11.50 6.01
C THR A 164 -4.44 -11.85 4.60
N GLU A 165 -5.21 -11.46 3.58
CA GLU A 165 -4.84 -11.70 2.17
C GLU A 165 -3.48 -11.07 1.84
N LEU A 166 -3.27 -9.82 2.24
CA LEU A 166 -2.06 -9.07 1.94
C LEU A 166 -0.83 -9.63 2.67
N MET A 167 -0.97 -10.06 3.93
CA MET A 167 0.10 -10.70 4.70
C MET A 167 0.54 -12.04 4.11
N GLU A 168 -0.40 -12.82 3.54
CA GLU A 168 -0.07 -14.06 2.81
C GLU A 168 0.68 -13.80 1.50
N VAL A 169 0.42 -12.65 0.86
CA VAL A 169 1.02 -12.29 -0.43
C VAL A 169 2.43 -11.71 -0.26
N ASP A 170 2.58 -10.77 0.68
CA ASP A 170 3.84 -10.13 1.02
C ASP A 170 3.81 -9.71 2.49
N SER A 171 4.62 -10.40 3.31
CA SER A 171 4.74 -10.11 4.73
C SER A 171 5.69 -8.95 5.03
N THR A 172 6.38 -8.39 4.03
CA THR A 172 7.39 -7.32 4.21
C THR A 172 6.88 -6.12 5.01
N PRO A 173 5.68 -5.57 4.77
CA PRO A 173 5.20 -4.43 5.55
C PRO A 173 4.76 -4.80 6.97
N PHE A 174 4.50 -6.08 7.27
CA PHE A 174 3.91 -6.51 8.54
C PHE A 174 4.98 -6.72 9.62
N THR A 175 4.70 -6.22 10.82
CA THR A 175 5.55 -6.39 12.01
C THR A 175 5.13 -7.57 12.86
N VAL A 176 3.96 -8.16 12.57
CA VAL A 176 3.39 -9.32 13.28
C VAL A 176 3.24 -10.52 12.35
N ASP A 177 3.34 -11.72 12.92
CA ASP A 177 3.17 -12.99 12.19
C ASP A 177 1.69 -13.43 12.06
N ALA A 178 0.78 -12.81 12.82
CA ALA A 178 -0.64 -13.11 12.81
C ALA A 178 -1.47 -11.92 13.31
N LEU A 179 -2.72 -11.82 12.85
CA LEU A 179 -3.64 -10.78 13.30
C LEU A 179 -3.97 -10.92 14.81
N PRO A 180 -4.08 -9.80 15.56
CA PRO A 180 -4.50 -9.83 16.96
C PRO A 180 -5.93 -10.37 17.07
N PRO A 181 -6.33 -10.99 18.19
CA PRO A 181 -7.70 -11.46 18.37
C PRO A 181 -8.69 -10.29 18.33
N PHE A 182 -9.87 -10.52 17.74
CA PHE A 182 -10.95 -9.53 17.70
C PHE A 182 -12.28 -10.23 18.03
N THR A 183 -13.15 -9.55 18.79
CA THR A 183 -14.49 -10.02 19.14
C THR A 183 -15.50 -8.97 18.71
N HIS A 184 -16.53 -9.37 17.96
CA HIS A 184 -17.61 -8.48 17.52
C HIS A 184 -18.27 -7.76 18.71
N GLY A 185 -18.58 -6.48 18.52
CA GLY A 185 -19.21 -5.62 19.54
C GLY A 185 -18.30 -5.15 20.68
N ASP A 186 -17.00 -5.50 20.70
CA ASP A 186 -16.04 -4.93 21.64
C ASP A 186 -15.45 -3.62 21.08
N MET A 187 -16.15 -2.51 21.30
CA MET A 187 -15.75 -1.19 20.78
C MET A 187 -14.44 -0.67 21.35
N ASP A 188 -13.97 -1.22 22.48
CA ASP A 188 -12.70 -0.84 23.11
C ASP A 188 -11.52 -1.69 22.59
N ALA A 189 -11.78 -2.73 21.79
CA ALA A 189 -10.73 -3.57 21.21
C ALA A 189 -10.12 -2.90 19.97
N GLU A 190 -8.87 -2.45 20.09
CA GLU A 190 -8.08 -1.99 18.95
C GLU A 190 -7.88 -3.15 17.94
N PRO A 191 -8.35 -3.02 16.69
CA PRO A 191 -8.31 -4.11 15.72
C PRO A 191 -6.89 -4.40 15.21
N PHE A 192 -5.99 -3.42 15.31
CA PHE A 192 -4.58 -3.46 14.94
C PHE A 192 -3.75 -2.66 15.95
N PRO A 193 -2.53 -3.10 16.31
CA PRO A 193 -1.58 -2.26 17.04
C PRO A 193 -0.98 -1.15 16.16
N ASP A 194 -0.52 -0.05 16.78
CA ASP A 194 0.05 1.14 16.11
C ASP A 194 1.13 0.84 15.04
N ASP A 195 1.90 -0.24 15.20
CA ASP A 195 2.99 -0.63 14.29
C ASP A 195 2.68 -1.86 13.43
N PHE A 196 1.46 -2.38 13.46
CA PHE A 196 1.01 -3.63 12.82
C PHE A 196 1.57 -3.93 11.42
N ALA A 197 1.51 -2.94 10.54
CA ALA A 197 1.95 -3.03 9.14
C ALA A 197 2.84 -1.85 8.73
N GLY A 198 3.60 -1.32 9.70
CA GLY A 198 4.43 -0.15 9.53
C GLY A 198 3.64 0.98 8.85
N PRO A 199 4.07 1.48 7.69
CA PRO A 199 3.35 2.55 6.98
C PRO A 199 1.89 2.22 6.60
N TRP A 200 1.53 0.94 6.44
CA TRP A 200 0.16 0.55 6.09
C TRP A 200 -0.80 0.47 7.27
N THR A 201 -0.32 0.54 8.52
CA THR A 201 -1.19 0.40 9.72
C THR A 201 -2.38 1.35 9.64
N LEU A 202 -2.13 2.63 9.32
CA LEU A 202 -3.17 3.64 9.24
C LEU A 202 -4.24 3.33 8.19
N ALA A 203 -3.89 2.71 7.06
CA ALA A 203 -4.88 2.32 6.06
C ALA A 203 -5.84 1.26 6.62
N PHE A 204 -5.32 0.29 7.38
CA PHE A 204 -6.14 -0.75 8.00
C PHE A 204 -7.01 -0.19 9.12
N GLU A 205 -6.47 0.71 9.94
CA GLU A 205 -7.21 1.42 10.99
C GLU A 205 -8.30 2.31 10.41
N ASP A 206 -8.01 3.06 9.35
CA ASP A 206 -8.98 3.91 8.67
C ASP A 206 -10.11 3.09 8.03
N ILE A 207 -9.80 1.93 7.43
CA ILE A 207 -10.83 1.02 6.94
C ILE A 207 -11.66 0.50 8.10
N ALA A 208 -11.02 -0.01 9.17
CA ALA A 208 -11.69 -0.57 10.32
C ALA A 208 -12.56 0.44 11.07
N GLY A 209 -12.14 1.71 11.12
CA GLY A 209 -12.89 2.83 11.68
C GLY A 209 -13.92 3.46 10.73
N GLY A 210 -14.06 2.94 9.50
CA GLY A 210 -15.01 3.44 8.50
C GLY A 210 -14.61 4.77 7.85
N MET A 211 -13.39 5.26 8.04
CA MET A 211 -12.88 6.51 7.42
C MET A 211 -12.72 6.37 5.90
N TRP A 212 -12.52 5.15 5.40
CA TRP A 212 -12.44 4.86 3.97
C TRP A 212 -13.78 4.49 3.32
N SER A 213 -14.89 4.64 4.04
CA SER A 213 -16.21 4.15 3.63
C SER A 213 -16.97 5.02 2.63
N SER A 214 -16.43 6.20 2.29
CA SER A 214 -17.01 7.18 1.35
C SER A 214 -16.57 7.05 -0.11
#